data_AF-A0A183FWA3-F1
#
_entry.id   AF-A0A183FWA3-F1
#
_cell.length_a   1.000
_cell.length_b   1.000
_cell.length_c   1.000
_cell.angle_alpha   90.00
_cell.angle_beta   90.00
_cell.angle_gamma   90.00
#
_symmetry.space_group_name_H-M   'P 1'
#
loop_
_entity.id
_entity.type
_entity.pdbx_description
1 polymer ?
#
loop_
_entity_poly.entity_id
_entity_poly.type
_entity_poly.pdbx_seq_one_letter_code
_entity_poly.pdbx_strand_id
1 'polypeptide(L)'
;MQETRWSCSKSRDIGRSLKAVLCGSPMITSGVGIIVSERFRDSTVNVERFDDQLMKIVVSAKRRLYHFFSAYASQTGCSGSSQG
;
A
#
# COMPACT_ATOMS: atom_id res chain seq x y z
N MET A 1 0.90 -1.17 4.85
CA MET A 1 1.41 0.15 5.30
C MET A 1 0.36 1.18 4.98
N GLN A 2 0.13 2.10 5.91
CA GLN A 2 -0.83 3.19 5.77
C GLN A 2 -0.11 4.51 6.02
N GLU A 3 -0.74 5.61 5.58
CA GLU A 3 -0.22 6.97 5.70
C GLU A 3 1.22 7.09 5.19
N THR A 4 1.54 6.50 4.04
CA THR A 4 2.91 6.53 3.50
C THR A 4 3.34 7.92 3.05
N ARG A 5 2.40 8.88 2.97
CA ARG A 5 2.65 10.26 2.53
C ARG A 5 3.43 10.25 1.21
N TRP A 6 2.96 9.43 0.29
CA TRP A 6 3.68 9.12 -0.94
C TRP A 6 3.02 9.80 -2.12
N SER A 7 3.82 10.38 -3.03
CA SER A 7 3.28 11.27 -4.06
C SER A 7 2.80 10.59 -5.35
N CYS A 8 3.11 9.31 -5.57
CA CYS A 8 2.85 8.65 -6.86
C CYS A 8 2.64 7.13 -6.79
N SER A 9 2.01 6.55 -7.80
CA SER A 9 1.93 5.09 -7.92
C SER A 9 3.25 4.50 -8.42
N LYS A 10 4.05 3.92 -7.52
CA LYS A 10 5.36 3.34 -7.87
C LYS A 10 5.72 2.12 -7.05
N SER A 11 6.62 1.31 -7.58
CA SER A 11 7.32 0.28 -6.80
C SER A 11 8.77 0.68 -6.60
N ARG A 12 9.31 0.44 -5.42
CA ARG A 12 10.72 0.72 -5.10
C ARG A 12 11.31 -0.40 -4.28
N ASP A 13 12.61 -0.59 -4.44
CA ASP A 13 13.35 -1.53 -3.63
C ASP A 13 13.76 -0.84 -2.32
N ILE A 14 13.55 -1.54 -1.21
CA ILE A 14 13.98 -1.11 0.12
C ILE A 14 15.15 -2.02 0.50
N GLY A 15 16.36 -1.47 0.40
CA GLY A 15 17.58 -2.27 0.53
C GLY A 15 17.65 -3.34 -0.56
N ARG A 16 18.20 -4.51 -0.21
CA ARG A 16 18.40 -5.62 -1.17
C ARG A 16 17.24 -6.61 -1.20
N SER A 17 16.50 -6.76 -0.09
CA SER A 17 15.63 -7.91 0.14
C SER A 17 14.13 -7.59 0.19
N LEU A 18 13.73 -6.33 0.01
CA LEU A 18 12.34 -5.91 0.09
C LEU A 18 11.97 -5.06 -1.13
N LYS A 19 10.73 -5.23 -1.60
CA LYS A 19 10.10 -4.38 -2.61
C LYS A 19 8.85 -3.76 -2.02
N ALA A 20 8.82 -2.45 -1.95
CA ALA A 20 7.62 -1.70 -1.62
C ALA A 20 6.81 -1.43 -2.89
N VAL A 21 5.53 -1.79 -2.87
CA VAL A 21 4.53 -1.42 -3.85
C VAL A 21 3.69 -0.33 -3.20
N LEU A 22 3.80 0.91 -3.69
CA LEU A 22 3.18 2.08 -3.10
C LEU A 22 2.10 2.64 -4.02
N CYS A 23 1.06 3.18 -3.42
CA CYS A 23 0.02 3.98 -4.05
C CYS A 23 -0.20 5.23 -3.20
N GLY A 24 -0.17 6.39 -3.82
CA GLY A 24 -0.36 7.66 -3.12
C GLY A 24 -0.69 8.78 -4.09
N SER A 25 -1.10 9.92 -3.55
CA SER A 25 -1.58 11.07 -4.32
C SER A 25 -0.56 12.21 -4.34
N PRO A 26 -0.58 13.07 -5.37
CA PRO A 26 0.34 14.21 -5.46
C PRO A 26 0.29 15.16 -4.26
N MET A 27 -0.84 15.21 -3.55
CA MET A 27 -1.02 16.06 -2.37
C MET A 27 -0.31 15.52 -1.11
N ILE A 28 0.25 14.30 -1.14
CA ILE A 28 1.03 13.71 -0.03
C ILE A 28 0.23 13.71 1.29
N THR A 29 -1.10 13.65 1.21
CA THR A 29 -1.99 13.68 2.38
C THR A 29 -2.24 12.29 2.93
N SER A 30 -2.19 11.28 2.08
CA SER A 30 -2.42 9.88 2.43
C SER A 30 -1.42 8.98 1.68
N GLY A 31 -1.74 7.70 1.57
CA GLY A 31 -0.96 6.74 0.82
C GLY A 31 -0.95 5.38 1.49
N VAL A 32 -1.05 4.34 0.68
CA VAL A 32 -1.01 2.95 1.10
C VAL A 32 0.13 2.22 0.42
N GLY A 33 0.61 1.18 1.07
CA GLY A 33 1.73 0.40 0.56
C GLY A 33 1.70 -1.03 1.02
N ILE A 34 2.16 -1.93 0.15
CA ILE A 34 2.42 -3.34 0.48
C ILE A 34 3.90 -3.60 0.29
N ILE A 35 4.56 -4.11 1.32
CA ILE A 35 5.96 -4.54 1.27
C ILE A 35 5.98 -6.03 1.01
N VAL A 36 6.72 -6.42 -0.03
CA VAL A 36 6.90 -7.80 -0.45
C VAL A 36 8.35 -8.17 -0.23
N SER A 37 8.60 -9.34 0.35
CA SER A 37 9.98 -9.86 0.46
C SER A 37 10.49 -10.30 -0.91
N GLU A 38 11.80 -10.28 -1.08
CA GLU A 38 12.49 -10.70 -2.30
C GLU A 38 12.03 -12.07 -2.80
N ARG A 39 11.76 -13.00 -1.87
CA ARG A 39 11.26 -14.36 -2.16
C ARG A 39 9.93 -14.36 -2.95
N PHE A 40 9.13 -13.32 -2.83
CA PHE A 40 7.82 -13.20 -3.49
C PHE A 40 7.79 -12.08 -4.53
N ARG A 41 8.94 -11.46 -4.83
CA ARG A 41 9.03 -10.35 -5.81
C ARG A 41 8.49 -10.78 -7.17
N ASP A 42 8.97 -11.91 -7.68
CA ASP A 42 8.60 -12.43 -9.00
C ASP A 42 7.31 -13.26 -8.95
N SER A 43 6.83 -13.54 -7.74
CA SER A 43 5.56 -14.21 -7.48
C SER A 43 4.37 -13.24 -7.44
N THR A 44 4.61 -11.93 -7.49
CA THR A 44 3.53 -10.93 -7.53
C THR A 44 2.96 -10.87 -8.95
N VAL A 45 1.77 -11.45 -9.15
CA VAL A 45 1.16 -11.61 -10.47
C VAL A 45 0.20 -10.49 -10.84
N ASN A 46 -0.29 -9.72 -9.85
CA ASN A 46 -1.12 -8.56 -10.10
C ASN A 46 -0.92 -7.46 -9.06
N VAL A 47 -1.06 -6.21 -9.48
CA VAL A 47 -1.03 -5.01 -8.64
C VAL A 47 -2.15 -4.09 -9.08
N GLU A 48 -3.15 -3.93 -8.23
CA GLU A 48 -4.29 -3.03 -8.44
C GLU A 48 -4.18 -1.86 -7.47
N ARG A 49 -4.11 -0.64 -8.00
CA ARG A 49 -4.03 0.61 -7.22
C ARG A 49 -5.32 1.36 -7.48
N PHE A 50 -6.25 1.32 -6.54
CA PHE A 50 -7.57 1.92 -6.72
C PHE A 50 -7.49 3.44 -6.50
N ASP A 51 -6.95 3.84 -5.36
CA ASP A 51 -6.69 5.23 -4.99
C ASP A 51 -5.56 5.30 -3.93
N ASP A 52 -5.31 6.48 -3.38
CA ASP A 52 -4.31 6.70 -2.33
C ASP A 52 -4.71 6.10 -0.96
N GLN A 53 -5.91 5.56 -0.84
CA GLN A 53 -6.46 4.93 0.36
C GLN A 53 -6.63 3.41 0.21
N LEU A 54 -6.65 2.85 -1.00
CA LEU A 54 -6.87 1.42 -1.22
C LEU A 54 -6.00 0.86 -2.36
N MET A 55 -5.31 -0.22 -2.06
CA MET A 55 -4.60 -1.01 -3.05
C MET A 55 -4.67 -2.51 -2.74
N LYS A 56 -4.38 -3.31 -3.76
CA LYS A 56 -4.34 -4.77 -3.72
C LYS A 56 -3.13 -5.28 -4.49
N ILE A 57 -2.52 -6.36 -4.00
CA ILE A 57 -1.64 -7.21 -4.80
C ILE A 57 -2.13 -8.65 -4.78
N VAL A 58 -1.80 -9.41 -5.83
CA VAL A 58 -1.98 -10.86 -5.87
C VAL A 58 -0.62 -11.53 -5.94
N VAL A 59 -0.37 -12.45 -5.02
CA VAL A 59 0.87 -13.24 -4.97
C VAL A 59 0.54 -14.70 -5.25
N SER A 60 1.22 -15.29 -6.23
CA SER A 60 1.15 -16.73 -6.52
C SER A 60 2.18 -17.49 -5.68
N ALA A 61 1.72 -18.34 -4.76
CA ALA A 61 2.61 -19.16 -3.96
C ALA A 61 1.99 -20.54 -3.72
N LYS A 62 2.80 -21.60 -3.73
CA LYS A 62 2.37 -22.99 -3.46
C LYS A 62 1.11 -23.41 -4.28
N ARG A 63 1.06 -23.02 -5.56
CA ARG A 63 -0.07 -23.27 -6.49
C ARG A 63 -1.40 -22.62 -6.06
N ARG A 64 -1.35 -21.56 -5.24
CA ARG A 64 -2.49 -20.76 -4.80
C ARG A 64 -2.24 -19.28 -5.08
N LEU A 65 -3.33 -18.54 -5.24
CA LEU A 65 -3.31 -17.08 -5.33
C LEU A 65 -3.70 -16.48 -3.97
N TYR A 66 -2.87 -15.57 -3.48
CA TYR A 66 -3.09 -14.84 -2.24
C TYR A 66 -3.38 -13.38 -2.55
N HIS A 67 -4.48 -12.87 -2.02
CA HIS A 67 -4.93 -11.51 -2.22
C HIS A 67 -4.59 -10.70 -0.97
N PHE A 68 -3.74 -9.69 -1.13
CA PHE A 68 -3.37 -8.79 -0.04
C PHE A 68 -3.90 -7.40 -0.33
N PHE A 69 -4.62 -6.84 0.63
CA PHE A 69 -5.16 -5.49 0.56
C PHE A 69 -4.44 -4.60 1.57
N SER A 70 -4.17 -3.37 1.16
CA SER A 70 -3.77 -2.29 2.07
C SER A 70 -4.76 -1.17 1.90
N ALA A 71 -5.46 -0.83 2.98
CA ALA A 71 -6.49 0.19 3.01
C ALA A 71 -6.17 1.19 4.12
N TYR A 72 -6.54 2.45 3.94
CA TYR A 72 -6.55 3.49 4.95
C TYR A 72 -7.94 4.10 4.98
N ALA A 73 -8.58 4.11 6.16
CA ALA A 73 -9.87 4.77 6.33
C ALA A 73 -9.62 6.23 6.72
N SER A 74 -10.19 7.17 5.97
CA SER A 74 -10.17 8.60 6.33
C SER A 74 -10.69 8.80 7.75
N GLN A 75 -9.95 9.54 8.58
CA GLN A 75 -10.34 9.88 9.96
C GLN A 75 -11.44 10.94 10.06
N THR A 76 -12.12 11.27 8.96
CA THR A 76 -13.25 12.19 8.94
C THR A 76 -14.38 11.66 9.83
N GLY A 77 -14.44 12.20 11.05
CA GLY A 77 -15.35 11.75 12.11
C GLY A 77 -14.80 11.95 13.52
N CYS A 78 -13.49 12.11 13.70
CA CYS A 78 -12.94 12.54 14.99
C CYS A 78 -13.10 14.06 15.11
N SER A 79 -14.29 14.51 15.51
CA SER A 79 -14.45 15.83 16.09
C SER A 79 -13.61 15.83 17.37
N GLY A 80 -12.37 16.31 17.27
CA GLY A 80 -11.65 16.77 18.44
C GLY A 80 -12.48 17.87 19.07
N SER A 81 -13.29 17.53 20.06
CA SER A 81 -13.82 18.50 21.00
C SER A 81 -12.68 18.89 21.94
N SER A 82 -11.67 19.55 21.39
CA SER A 82 -10.93 20.56 22.12
C SER A 82 -11.75 21.84 22.05
N GLN A 83 -12.69 21.99 22.98
CA GLN A 83 -13.30 23.27 23.35
C GLN A 83 -13.46 23.28 24.87
N GLY A 84 -12.80 24.24 25.52
CA GLY A 84 -13.04 24.64 26.91
C GLY A 84 -12.01 24.13 27.90
#